data_AF-A0A2R6S1W1-F1
#
_entry.id   AF-A0A2R6S1W1-F1
#
_cell.length_a   1.000
_cell.length_b   1.000
_cell.length_c   1.000
_cell.angle_alpha   90.00
_cell.angle_beta   90.00
_cell.angle_gamma   90.00
#
_symmetry.space_group_name_H-M   'P 1'
#
loop_
_entity.id
_entity.type
_entity.pdbx_description
1 polymer ?
#
loop_
_entity_poly.entity_id
_entity_poly.type
_entity_poly.pdbx_seq_one_letter_code
_entity_poly.pdbx_strand_id
1 'polypeptide(L)'
;MSKPKLAAEITKQLRRFHQVEIPGSKGPQLWKDILKFFQTASTLMFDDSEKQTKYETISFDEVYAEVVELKELTGRLNAPVVFAHNDLLSGNQMHNEEEVSDKDLVALYIETNTYMLASHLYWALIQAKMSLIDYEYLGYFFLRSDEYKKQKEKCFSLAQSYLSRSHTG
;
A
#
# COMPACT_ATOMS: atom_id res chain seq x y z
N MET A 1 -13.56 7.57 7.28
CA MET A 1 -13.20 7.01 8.60
C MET A 1 -14.39 7.20 9.54
N SER A 2 -14.93 6.13 10.11
CA SER A 2 -16.16 6.17 10.92
C SER A 2 -15.95 6.70 12.35
N LYS A 3 -14.70 6.88 12.79
CA LYS A 3 -14.33 7.36 14.14
C LYS A 3 -13.19 8.39 14.08
N PRO A 4 -13.48 9.70 13.96
CA PRO A 4 -12.47 10.76 13.82
C PRO A 4 -11.44 10.82 14.96
N LYS A 5 -11.88 10.63 16.21
CA LYS A 5 -10.98 10.62 17.38
C LYS A 5 -9.93 9.50 17.32
N LEU A 6 -10.34 8.31 16.92
CA LEU A 6 -9.44 7.17 16.76
C LEU A 6 -8.41 7.43 15.65
N ALA A 7 -8.84 8.04 14.53
CA ALA A 7 -7.95 8.41 13.45
C ALA A 7 -6.91 9.47 13.87
N ALA A 8 -7.33 10.43 14.69
CA ALA A 8 -6.43 11.42 15.30
C ALA A 8 -5.33 10.73 16.10
N GLU A 9 -5.68 9.81 16.99
CA GLU A 9 -4.70 9.11 17.81
C GLU A 9 -3.70 8.28 16.98
N ILE A 10 -4.21 7.49 16.02
CA ILE A 10 -3.37 6.69 15.11
C ILE A 10 -2.37 7.59 14.38
N THR A 11 -2.84 8.75 13.90
CA THR A 11 -2.01 9.74 13.20
C THR A 11 -0.89 10.26 14.12
N LYS A 12 -1.19 10.48 15.41
CA LYS A 12 -0.20 10.94 16.38
C LYS A 12 0.92 9.93 16.58
N GLN A 13 0.55 8.69 16.83
CA GLN A 13 1.51 7.62 17.08
C GLN A 13 2.34 7.33 15.84
N LEU A 14 1.73 7.38 14.64
CA LEU A 14 2.46 7.26 13.39
C LEU A 14 3.46 8.38 13.18
N ARG A 15 3.09 9.63 13.49
CA ARG A 15 4.04 10.75 13.40
C ARG A 15 5.25 10.55 14.29
N ARG A 16 5.06 10.07 15.53
CA ARG A 16 6.16 9.73 16.45
C ARG A 16 7.01 8.59 15.89
N PHE A 17 6.37 7.55 15.37
CA PHE A 17 7.05 6.40 14.78
C PHE A 17 7.90 6.79 13.56
N HIS A 18 7.37 7.65 12.69
CA HIS A 18 8.07 8.15 11.50
C HIS A 18 9.31 9.00 11.82
N GLN A 19 9.40 9.56 13.03
CA GLN A 19 10.54 10.34 13.52
C GLN A 19 11.67 9.48 14.11
N VAL A 20 11.47 8.17 14.24
CA VAL A 20 12.49 7.26 14.78
C VAL A 20 13.65 7.16 13.79
N GLU A 21 14.85 7.50 14.26
CA GLU A 21 16.07 7.28 13.49
C GLU A 21 16.52 5.82 13.56
N ILE A 22 16.47 5.14 12.42
CA ILE A 22 17.02 3.80 12.27
C ILE A 22 18.34 3.82 11.47
N PRO A 23 19.34 3.01 11.85
CA PRO A 23 20.53 2.80 11.05
C PRO A 23 20.18 2.01 9.78
N GLY A 24 20.82 2.33 8.66
CA GLY A 24 20.64 1.63 7.38
C GLY A 24 20.32 2.56 6.20
N SER A 25 19.86 1.96 5.09
CA SER A 25 19.51 2.68 3.87
C SER A 25 18.37 3.67 4.11
N LYS A 26 18.57 4.92 3.69
CA LYS A 26 17.54 5.99 3.74
C LYS A 26 16.72 6.11 2.44
N GLY A 27 16.89 5.20 1.49
CA GLY A 27 16.09 5.15 0.27
C GLY A 27 14.77 4.39 0.45
N PRO A 28 13.72 4.68 -0.35
CA PRO A 28 12.43 4.01 -0.24
C PRO A 28 12.54 2.53 -0.64
N GLN A 29 12.35 1.64 0.33
CA GLN A 29 12.52 0.20 0.12
C GLN A 29 11.30 -0.45 -0.56
N LEU A 30 10.11 0.12 -0.37
CA LEU A 30 8.83 -0.39 -0.90
C LEU A 30 8.92 -0.77 -2.38
N TRP A 31 9.37 0.13 -3.25
CA TRP A 31 9.40 -0.13 -4.69
C TRP A 31 10.42 -1.18 -5.11
N LYS A 32 11.53 -1.31 -4.37
CA LYS A 32 12.52 -2.37 -4.61
C LYS A 32 11.91 -3.73 -4.29
N ASP A 33 11.18 -3.80 -3.17
CA ASP A 33 10.51 -5.03 -2.74
C ASP A 33 9.39 -5.40 -3.71
N ILE A 34 8.52 -4.46 -4.07
CA ILE A 34 7.45 -4.68 -5.07
C ILE A 34 8.02 -5.24 -6.37
N LEU A 35 9.07 -4.64 -6.92
CA LEU A 35 9.68 -5.10 -8.17
C LEU A 35 10.30 -6.50 -8.05
N LYS A 36 10.98 -6.78 -6.92
CA LYS A 36 11.53 -8.10 -6.63
C LYS A 36 10.43 -9.17 -6.59
N PHE A 37 9.30 -8.84 -5.96
CA PHE A 37 8.16 -9.76 -5.87
C PHE A 37 7.41 -9.90 -7.19
N PHE A 38 7.26 -8.82 -7.94
CA PHE A 38 6.68 -8.86 -9.28
C PHE A 38 7.47 -9.81 -10.20
N GLN A 39 8.80 -9.66 -10.28
CA GLN A 39 9.66 -10.54 -11.08
C GLN A 39 9.47 -12.00 -10.67
N THR A 40 9.48 -12.22 -9.37
CA THR A 40 9.28 -13.52 -8.74
C THR A 40 7.93 -14.16 -9.06
N ALA A 41 6.86 -13.37 -9.10
CA ALA A 41 5.51 -13.81 -9.42
C ALA A 41 5.33 -14.07 -10.92
N SER A 42 5.88 -13.19 -11.77
CA SER A 42 5.77 -13.31 -13.24
C SER A 42 6.39 -14.59 -13.81
N THR A 43 7.27 -15.26 -13.07
CA THR A 43 7.92 -16.51 -13.46
C THR A 43 7.41 -17.72 -12.68
N LEU A 44 6.33 -17.58 -11.90
CA LEU A 44 5.83 -18.65 -11.05
C LEU A 44 5.00 -19.65 -11.88
N MET A 45 5.20 -20.94 -11.60
CA MET A 45 4.38 -22.02 -12.15
C MET A 45 3.85 -22.89 -11.02
N PHE A 46 2.62 -23.37 -11.17
CA PHE A 46 1.93 -24.25 -10.25
C PHE A 46 1.77 -25.64 -10.87
N ASP A 47 2.03 -26.70 -10.09
CA ASP A 47 1.81 -28.09 -10.51
C ASP A 47 0.31 -28.42 -10.61
N ASP A 48 -0.52 -27.68 -9.87
CA ASP A 48 -1.97 -27.76 -9.90
C ASP A 48 -2.50 -27.08 -11.18
N SER A 49 -3.03 -27.89 -12.10
CA SER A 49 -3.53 -27.43 -13.40
C SER A 49 -4.65 -26.39 -13.29
N GLU A 50 -5.51 -26.45 -12.26
CA GLU A 50 -6.60 -25.50 -12.09
C GLU A 50 -6.04 -24.15 -11.60
N LYS A 51 -5.12 -24.18 -10.63
CA LYS A 51 -4.42 -22.98 -10.15
C LYS A 51 -3.58 -22.35 -11.25
N GLN A 52 -2.87 -23.15 -12.04
CA GLN A 52 -2.06 -22.68 -13.16
C GLN A 52 -2.92 -21.98 -14.21
N THR A 53 -4.05 -22.59 -14.62
CA THR A 53 -4.99 -21.99 -15.57
C THR A 53 -5.51 -20.64 -15.07
N LYS A 54 -5.86 -20.55 -13.78
CA LYS A 54 -6.29 -19.29 -13.16
C LYS A 54 -5.16 -18.26 -13.12
N TYR A 55 -3.93 -18.69 -12.83
CA TYR A 55 -2.77 -17.79 -12.77
C TYR A 55 -2.41 -17.20 -14.13
N GLU A 56 -2.54 -17.98 -15.20
CA GLU A 56 -2.30 -17.54 -16.59
C GLU A 56 -3.31 -16.49 -17.07
N THR A 57 -4.44 -16.31 -16.38
CA THR A 57 -5.38 -15.21 -16.66
C THR A 57 -4.85 -13.84 -16.22
N ILE A 58 -3.79 -13.80 -15.40
CA ILE A 58 -3.21 -12.57 -14.90
C ILE A 58 -2.30 -11.96 -15.97
N SER A 59 -2.66 -10.76 -16.44
CA SER A 59 -1.79 -9.96 -17.31
C SER A 59 -0.70 -9.28 -16.47
N PHE A 60 0.50 -9.87 -16.44
CA PHE A 60 1.65 -9.28 -15.73
C PHE A 60 2.09 -7.95 -16.34
N ASP A 61 1.88 -7.74 -17.64
CA ASP A 61 2.16 -6.45 -18.29
C ASP A 61 1.23 -5.35 -17.76
N GLU A 62 -0.06 -5.65 -17.57
CA GLU A 62 -1.01 -4.71 -16.96
C GLU A 62 -0.65 -4.42 -15.50
N VAL A 63 -0.32 -5.47 -14.71
CA VAL A 63 0.10 -5.30 -13.32
C VAL A 63 1.37 -4.43 -13.23
N TYR A 64 2.32 -4.62 -14.14
CA TYR A 64 3.53 -3.79 -14.19
C TYR A 64 3.22 -2.33 -14.52
N ALA A 65 2.36 -2.08 -15.50
CA ALA A 65 1.92 -0.73 -15.85
C ALA A 65 1.26 -0.02 -14.66
N GLU A 66 0.41 -0.72 -13.91
CA GLU A 66 -0.23 -0.21 -12.69
C GLU A 66 0.80 0.12 -11.59
N VAL A 67 1.81 -0.73 -11.40
CA VAL A 67 2.91 -0.47 -10.45
C VAL A 67 3.70 0.78 -10.85
N VAL A 68 3.99 0.96 -12.13
CA VAL A 68 4.72 2.14 -12.64
C VAL A 68 3.89 3.41 -12.44
N GLU A 69 2.62 3.40 -12.83
CA GLU A 69 1.71 4.54 -12.65
C GLU A 69 1.60 4.94 -11.17
N LEU A 70 1.45 3.96 -10.27
CA LEU A 70 1.35 4.20 -8.84
C LEU A 70 2.66 4.76 -8.27
N LYS A 71 3.82 4.27 -8.73
CA LYS A 71 5.13 4.79 -8.34
C LYS A 71 5.31 6.24 -8.77
N GLU A 72 4.89 6.59 -9.99
CA GLU A 72 4.95 7.96 -10.49
C GLU A 72 4.01 8.89 -9.71
N LEU A 73 2.76 8.47 -9.48
CA LEU A 73 1.80 9.25 -8.69
C LEU A 73 2.29 9.52 -7.28
N THR A 74 2.77 8.48 -6.59
CA THR A 74 3.28 8.61 -5.21
C THR A 74 4.57 9.42 -5.15
N GLY A 75 5.43 9.35 -6.16
CA GLY A 75 6.63 10.19 -6.27
C GLY A 75 6.31 11.69 -6.28
N ARG A 76 5.15 12.08 -6.84
CA ARG A 76 4.70 13.48 -6.87
C ARG A 76 4.24 14.01 -5.52
N LEU A 77 3.93 13.13 -4.55
CA LEU A 77 3.56 13.53 -3.19
C LEU A 77 4.74 14.14 -2.42
N ASN A 78 5.99 13.96 -2.90
CA ASN A 78 7.20 14.39 -2.20
C ASN A 78 7.22 13.94 -0.73
N ALA A 79 6.65 12.77 -0.46
CA ALA A 79 6.57 12.22 0.88
C ALA A 79 7.98 11.92 1.42
N PRO A 80 8.30 12.32 2.67
CA PRO A 80 9.59 12.01 3.25
C PRO A 80 9.75 10.50 3.41
N VAL A 81 10.95 9.99 3.16
CA VAL A 81 11.26 8.60 3.47
C VAL A 81 11.42 8.46 4.98
N VAL A 82 10.55 7.70 5.60
CA VAL A 82 10.48 7.51 7.06
C VAL A 82 10.53 6.03 7.42
N PHE A 83 10.83 5.73 8.68
CA PHE A 83 10.59 4.38 9.20
C PHE A 83 9.09 4.18 9.36
N ALA A 84 8.50 3.31 8.55
CA ALA A 84 7.06 3.07 8.49
C ALA A 84 6.70 1.64 8.94
N HIS A 85 5.55 1.48 9.59
CA HIS A 85 5.08 0.17 10.06
C HIS A 85 4.63 -0.73 8.90
N ASN A 86 4.09 -0.15 7.83
CA ASN A 86 3.59 -0.82 6.61
C ASN A 86 2.45 -1.83 6.79
N ASP A 87 1.94 -2.02 8.02
CA ASP A 87 0.89 -3.00 8.35
C ASP A 87 -0.01 -2.55 9.52
N LEU A 88 -0.72 -1.43 9.33
CA LEU A 88 -1.57 -0.80 10.35
C LEU A 88 -2.98 -1.41 10.43
N LEU A 89 -3.06 -2.73 10.48
CA LEU A 89 -4.33 -3.44 10.70
C LEU A 89 -4.88 -3.15 12.11
N SER A 90 -6.19 -3.26 12.30
CA SER A 90 -6.84 -2.98 13.58
C SER A 90 -6.32 -3.83 14.74
N GLY A 91 -5.85 -5.05 14.45
CA GLY A 91 -5.21 -5.93 15.44
C GLY A 91 -3.81 -5.48 15.90
N ASN A 92 -3.19 -4.54 15.18
CA ASN A 92 -1.85 -4.02 15.46
C ASN A 92 -1.87 -2.64 16.16
N GLN A 93 -3.04 -2.18 16.61
CA GLN A 93 -3.21 -0.86 17.23
C GLN A 93 -3.49 -0.99 18.73
N MET A 94 -2.69 -0.30 19.56
CA MET A 94 -2.93 -0.14 21.00
C MET A 94 -3.24 1.33 21.31
N HIS A 95 -4.26 1.60 22.12
CA HIS A 95 -4.86 2.95 22.26
C HIS A 95 -4.49 3.64 23.57
N ASN A 96 -4.11 4.92 23.48
CA ASN A 96 -4.03 5.92 24.57
C ASN A 96 -4.60 7.24 24.02
N GLU A 97 -5.08 8.17 24.86
CA GLU A 97 -5.82 9.36 24.38
C GLU A 97 -4.95 10.64 24.29
N GLU A 98 -4.74 11.18 23.08
CA GLU A 98 -4.11 12.49 22.83
C GLU A 98 -4.61 13.20 21.52
N GLU A 99 -4.45 14.53 21.39
CA GLU A 99 -5.00 15.33 20.24
C GLU A 99 -4.01 15.56 19.06
N VAL A 100 -4.54 15.70 17.82
CA VAL A 100 -3.82 15.96 16.54
C VAL A 100 -4.54 17.03 15.69
N SER A 101 -3.78 17.79 14.88
CA SER A 101 -4.33 18.82 13.99
C SER A 101 -5.03 18.27 12.74
N ASP A 102 -6.07 18.96 12.27
CA ASP A 102 -6.84 18.57 11.05
C ASP A 102 -5.98 18.53 9.78
N LYS A 103 -4.98 19.41 9.67
CA LYS A 103 -4.08 19.46 8.51
C LYS A 103 -3.22 18.20 8.42
N ASP A 104 -2.67 17.77 9.55
CA ASP A 104 -1.86 16.54 9.61
C ASP A 104 -2.72 15.30 9.35
N LEU A 105 -3.96 15.30 9.84
CA LEU A 105 -4.93 14.24 9.58
C LEU A 105 -5.26 14.07 8.10
N VAL A 106 -5.51 15.19 7.39
CA VAL A 106 -5.81 15.16 5.95
C VAL A 106 -4.60 14.68 5.15
N ALA A 107 -3.40 15.18 5.45
CA ALA A 107 -2.18 14.78 4.76
C ALA A 107 -1.90 13.28 4.93
N LEU A 108 -1.92 12.79 6.18
CA LEU A 108 -1.68 11.37 6.45
C LEU A 108 -2.77 10.47 5.86
N TYR A 109 -4.03 10.90 5.90
CA TYR A 109 -5.13 10.16 5.29
C TYR A 109 -4.91 9.96 3.79
N ILE A 110 -4.55 11.02 3.05
CA ILE A 110 -4.33 10.94 1.60
C ILE A 110 -3.11 10.07 1.28
N GLU A 111 -2.01 10.29 2.00
CA GLU A 111 -0.79 9.51 1.84
C GLU A 111 -1.04 8.02 2.08
N THR A 112 -1.64 7.67 3.23
CA THR A 112 -1.90 6.29 3.64
C THR A 112 -2.85 5.59 2.67
N ASN A 113 -3.93 6.24 2.23
CA ASN A 113 -4.86 5.63 1.26
C ASN A 113 -4.20 5.42 -0.11
N THR A 114 -3.28 6.32 -0.51
CA THR A 114 -2.55 6.16 -1.78
C THR A 114 -1.56 4.99 -1.70
N TYR A 115 -0.80 4.86 -0.60
CA TYR A 115 0.12 3.73 -0.40
C TYR A 115 -0.60 2.41 -0.10
N MET A 116 -1.80 2.44 0.46
CA MET A 116 -2.64 1.25 0.61
C MET A 116 -2.93 0.57 -0.73
N LEU A 117 -3.09 1.34 -1.83
CA LEU A 117 -3.24 0.77 -3.17
C LEU A 117 -2.04 -0.11 -3.56
N ALA A 118 -0.81 0.30 -3.21
CA ALA A 118 0.37 -0.51 -3.45
C ALA A 118 0.29 -1.83 -2.67
N SER A 119 -0.17 -1.78 -1.41
CA SER A 119 -0.40 -2.97 -0.58
C SER A 119 -1.38 -3.95 -1.23
N HIS A 120 -2.48 -3.46 -1.82
CA HIS A 120 -3.42 -4.33 -2.53
C HIS A 120 -2.77 -5.07 -3.72
N LEU A 121 -1.92 -4.39 -4.49
CA LEU A 121 -1.25 -5.00 -5.65
C LEU A 121 -0.17 -6.00 -5.23
N TYR A 122 0.69 -5.64 -4.27
CA TYR A 122 1.88 -6.45 -3.98
C TYR A 122 1.60 -7.59 -2.99
N TRP A 123 0.76 -7.38 -1.98
CA TRP A 123 0.72 -8.27 -0.81
C TRP A 123 0.22 -9.68 -1.19
N ALA A 124 -0.75 -9.75 -2.09
CA ALA A 124 -1.26 -11.03 -2.54
C ALA A 124 -0.31 -11.76 -3.51
N LEU A 125 0.46 -11.02 -4.34
CA LEU A 125 1.51 -11.61 -5.19
C LEU A 125 2.62 -12.27 -4.35
N ILE A 126 2.99 -11.69 -3.20
CA ILE A 126 3.98 -12.28 -2.29
C ILE A 126 3.48 -13.61 -1.73
N GLN A 127 2.27 -13.61 -1.18
CA GLN A 127 1.76 -14.75 -0.44
C GLN A 127 1.50 -15.96 -1.33
N ALA A 128 1.11 -15.74 -2.60
CA ALA A 128 0.94 -16.80 -3.58
C ALA A 128 2.20 -17.66 -3.78
N LYS A 129 3.40 -17.14 -3.47
CA LYS A 129 4.66 -17.88 -3.56
C LYS A 129 5.26 -18.29 -2.22
N MET A 130 5.18 -17.43 -1.21
CA MET A 130 5.98 -17.57 0.01
C MET A 130 5.25 -18.27 1.15
N SER A 131 3.92 -18.34 1.09
CA SER A 131 3.18 -18.83 2.23
C SER A 131 3.18 -20.35 2.30
N LEU A 132 3.54 -20.88 3.48
CA LEU A 132 3.46 -22.31 3.82
C LEU A 132 2.07 -22.70 4.32
N ILE A 133 1.15 -21.74 4.42
CA ILE A 133 -0.20 -21.95 4.92
C ILE A 133 -1.06 -22.45 3.75
N ASP A 134 -1.83 -23.51 4.00
CA ASP A 134 -2.83 -24.01 3.04
C ASP A 134 -4.04 -23.07 3.02
N TYR A 135 -3.94 -22.02 2.20
CA TYR A 135 -4.95 -21.00 2.02
C TYR A 135 -5.05 -20.63 0.53
N GLU A 136 -6.25 -20.23 0.08
CA GLU A 136 -6.49 -19.92 -1.34
C GLU A 136 -5.98 -18.50 -1.71
N TYR A 137 -4.65 -18.33 -1.72
CA TYR A 137 -4.01 -17.05 -1.97
C TYR A 137 -4.28 -16.46 -3.36
N LEU A 138 -4.62 -17.31 -4.33
CA LEU A 138 -4.99 -16.87 -5.67
C LEU A 138 -6.37 -16.21 -5.69
N GLY A 139 -7.38 -16.82 -5.08
CA GLY A 139 -8.68 -16.17 -4.83
C GLY A 139 -8.52 -14.89 -4.02
N TYR A 140 -7.66 -14.89 -3.00
CA TYR A 140 -7.35 -13.70 -2.22
C TYR A 140 -6.67 -12.59 -3.05
N PHE A 141 -5.82 -12.94 -4.01
CA PHE A 141 -5.25 -11.99 -4.98
C PHE A 141 -6.32 -11.33 -5.82
N PHE A 142 -7.29 -12.08 -6.35
CA PHE A 142 -8.40 -11.49 -7.10
C PHE A 142 -9.25 -10.57 -6.23
N LEU A 143 -9.57 -10.96 -4.99
CA LEU A 143 -10.28 -10.10 -4.04
C LEU A 143 -9.53 -8.78 -3.77
N ARG A 144 -8.21 -8.85 -3.57
CA ARG A 144 -7.36 -7.66 -3.37
C ARG A 144 -7.27 -6.80 -4.62
N SER A 145 -7.19 -7.41 -5.80
CA SER A 145 -7.15 -6.73 -7.09
C SER A 145 -8.47 -6.03 -7.41
N ASP A 146 -9.60 -6.64 -7.08
CA ASP A 146 -10.91 -6.02 -7.23
C ASP A 146 -11.08 -4.84 -6.27
N GLU A 147 -10.60 -4.97 -5.03
CA GLU A 147 -10.61 -3.86 -4.08
C GLU A 147 -9.69 -2.70 -4.53
N TYR A 148 -8.51 -3.02 -5.08
CA TYR A 148 -7.66 -2.02 -5.74
C TYR A 148 -8.44 -1.26 -6.82
N LYS A 149 -9.07 -1.99 -7.76
CA LYS A 149 -9.85 -1.37 -8.86
C LYS A 149 -10.96 -0.46 -8.35
N LYS A 150 -11.71 -0.91 -7.32
CA LYS A 150 -12.79 -0.10 -6.71
C LYS A 150 -12.28 1.19 -6.06
N GLN A 151 -11.09 1.13 -5.45
CA GLN A 151 -10.56 2.26 -4.68
C GLN A 151 -9.65 3.19 -5.51
N LYS A 152 -9.14 2.73 -6.66
CA LYS A 152 -8.16 3.44 -7.50
C LYS A 152 -8.61 4.87 -7.82
N GLU A 153 -9.76 5.04 -8.48
CA GLU A 153 -10.23 6.34 -8.96
C GLU A 153 -10.36 7.36 -7.83
N LYS A 154 -10.95 6.94 -6.71
CA LYS A 154 -11.14 7.81 -5.54
C LYS A 154 -9.80 8.24 -4.94
N CYS A 155 -8.87 7.30 -4.73
CA CYS A 155 -7.56 7.62 -4.15
C CYS A 155 -6.74 8.52 -5.09
N PHE A 156 -6.76 8.24 -6.39
CA PHE A 156 -6.09 9.06 -7.40
C PHE A 156 -6.65 10.48 -7.44
N SER A 157 -7.98 10.63 -7.47
CA SER A 157 -8.65 11.94 -7.46
C SER A 157 -8.32 12.74 -6.19
N LEU A 158 -8.33 12.10 -5.02
CA LEU A 158 -7.96 12.73 -3.75
C LEU A 158 -6.49 13.19 -3.75
N ALA A 159 -5.57 12.34 -4.20
CA ALA A 159 -4.14 12.67 -4.28
C ALA A 159 -3.89 13.83 -5.25
N GLN A 160 -4.48 13.81 -6.44
CA GLN A 160 -4.35 14.88 -7.44
C GLN A 160 -4.93 16.21 -6.96
N SER A 161 -6.10 16.18 -6.31
CA SER A 161 -6.74 17.38 -5.73
C SER A 161 -5.89 17.99 -4.60
N TYR A 162 -5.26 17.15 -3.79
CA TYR A 162 -4.34 17.63 -2.76
C TYR A 162 -3.07 18.24 -3.34
N LEU A 163 -2.49 17.59 -4.35
CA LEU A 163 -1.30 18.08 -5.06
C LEU A 163 -1.55 19.41 -5.77
N SER A 164 -2.71 19.62 -6.36
CA SER A 164 -3.01 20.90 -7.04
C SER A 164 -3.16 22.06 -6.04
N ARG A 165 -3.69 21.80 -4.85
CA ARG A 165 -3.85 22.81 -3.79
C ARG A 165 -2.55 23.18 -3.09
N SER A 166 -1.58 22.28 -3.04
CA SER A 166 -0.26 22.54 -2.42
C SER A 166 0.67 23.38 -3.29
N HIS A 167 0.38 23.53 -4.60
CA HIS A 167 1.17 24.33 -5.54
C HIS A 167 0.68 25.79 -5.69
N THR A 168 -0.44 26.14 -5.05
CA THR A 168 -1.06 27.48 -5.11
C THR A 168 -0.88 28.31 -3.84
N GLY A 169 0.07 27.93 -2.96
CA GLY A 169 0.33 28.59 -1.68
C GLY A 169 1.79 28.95 -1.47
#